data_AF-A0A0L0BXM5-F1
#
_entry.id   AF-A0A0L0BXM5-F1
#
_cell.length_a   1.000
_cell.length_b   1.000
_cell.length_c   1.000
_cell.angle_alpha   90.00
_cell.angle_beta   90.00
_cell.angle_gamma   90.00
#
_symmetry.space_group_name_H-M   'P 1'
#
loop_
_entity.id
_entity.type
_entity.pdbx_description
1 polymer ?
#
loop_
_entity_poly.entity_id
_entity_poly.type
_entity_poly.pdbx_seq_one_letter_code
_entity_poly.pdbx_strand_id
1 'polypeptide(L)'
;REQQDQLARKLVATDKNGARNALRKRKQFEEEIAKLQKQTISIEQQLTALENANLNKETMKYMKQGADAMKKINKGMDVDKLDETMDDIRDQVALGEEISNAISQPLVETDEADLEADLEELEQSMLEDEITNVNQPSTELPSVPKQKVGLDTEVDEEEALRQLEAEMAV
;
A
#
# COMPACT_ATOMS: atom_id res chain seq x y z
N ARG A 1 17.95 -11.43 -4.96
CA ARG A 1 18.59 -10.99 -3.69
C ARG A 1 18.82 -12.16 -2.72
N GLU A 2 17.78 -12.87 -2.28
CA GLU A 2 17.88 -13.96 -1.28
C GLU A 2 18.83 -15.10 -1.65
N GLN A 3 18.83 -15.52 -2.92
CA GLN A 3 19.76 -16.55 -3.41
C GLN A 3 21.23 -16.15 -3.21
N GLN A 4 21.58 -14.86 -3.36
CA GLN A 4 22.94 -14.37 -3.14
C GLN A 4 23.28 -14.28 -1.64
N ASP A 5 22.28 -14.03 -0.79
CA ASP A 5 22.45 -14.05 0.67
C ASP A 5 22.71 -15.48 1.17
N GLN A 6 21.91 -16.44 0.70
CA GLN A 6 22.10 -17.86 1.01
C GLN A 6 23.46 -18.37 0.50
N LEU A 7 23.86 -17.96 -0.71
CA LEU A 7 25.17 -18.30 -1.26
C LEU A 7 26.32 -17.69 -0.43
N ALA A 8 26.20 -16.44 -0.02
CA ALA A 8 27.18 -15.79 0.85
C ALA A 8 27.32 -16.51 2.20
N ARG A 9 26.20 -16.90 2.82
CA ARG A 9 26.18 -17.66 4.09
C ARG A 9 26.87 -19.03 3.96
N LYS A 10 26.66 -19.72 2.83
CA LYS A 10 27.31 -21.02 2.57
C LYS A 10 28.82 -20.89 2.35
N LEU A 11 29.27 -19.81 1.71
CA LEU A 11 30.68 -19.62 1.36
C LEU A 11 31.50 -18.90 2.45
N VAL A 12 30.87 -18.28 3.46
CA VAL A 12 31.58 -17.43 4.44
C VAL A 12 32.67 -18.17 5.22
N ALA A 13 32.48 -19.48 5.45
CA ALA A 13 33.41 -20.32 6.20
C ALA A 13 34.52 -20.94 5.33
N THR A 14 34.27 -21.13 4.03
CA THR A 14 35.14 -21.92 3.12
C THR A 14 35.81 -21.07 2.04
N ASP A 15 35.14 -20.02 1.56
CA ASP A 15 35.65 -19.08 0.56
C ASP A 15 35.14 -17.66 0.83
N LYS A 16 35.94 -16.90 1.57
CA LYS A 16 35.66 -15.49 1.89
C LYS A 16 35.57 -14.60 0.65
N ASN A 17 36.27 -14.92 -0.45
CA ASN A 17 36.23 -14.09 -1.66
C ASN A 17 34.95 -14.36 -2.45
N GLY A 18 34.53 -15.63 -2.56
CA GLY A 18 33.23 -16.01 -3.10
C GLY A 18 32.07 -15.40 -2.32
N ALA A 19 32.12 -15.44 -0.98
CA ALA A 19 31.13 -14.81 -0.13
C ALA A 19 31.04 -13.28 -0.33
N ARG A 20 32.20 -12.59 -0.42
CA ARG A 20 32.24 -11.15 -0.72
C ARG A 20 31.64 -10.82 -2.09
N ASN A 21 31.90 -11.64 -3.11
CA ASN A 21 31.35 -11.44 -4.44
C ASN A 21 29.83 -11.65 -4.47
N ALA A 22 29.32 -12.65 -3.74
CA ALA A 22 27.88 -12.87 -3.58
C ALA A 22 27.20 -11.68 -2.87
N LEU A 23 27.79 -11.16 -1.79
CA LEU A 23 27.29 -9.96 -1.12
C LEU A 23 27.30 -8.72 -2.01
N ARG A 24 28.36 -8.53 -2.83
CA ARG A 24 28.41 -7.42 -3.80
C ARG A 24 27.24 -7.51 -4.79
N LYS A 25 26.98 -8.69 -5.35
CA LYS A 25 25.83 -8.91 -6.25
C LYS A 25 24.49 -8.69 -5.54
N ARG A 26 24.36 -9.12 -4.28
CA ARG A 26 23.17 -8.85 -3.47
C ARG A 26 22.89 -7.35 -3.38
N LYS A 27 23.92 -6.55 -3.07
CA LYS A 27 23.81 -5.09 -2.97
C LYS A 27 23.46 -4.42 -4.30
N GLN A 28 24.04 -4.89 -5.41
CA GLN A 28 23.66 -4.39 -6.75
C GLN A 28 22.18 -4.62 -7.04
N PHE A 29 21.64 -5.80 -6.72
CA PHE A 29 20.20 -6.05 -6.88
C PHE A 29 19.34 -5.18 -5.96
N GLU A 30 19.78 -4.89 -4.73
CA GLU A 30 19.08 -3.95 -3.84
C GLU A 30 19.01 -2.54 -4.45
N GLU A 31 20.11 -2.07 -5.03
CA GLU A 31 20.17 -0.77 -5.72
C GLU A 31 19.29 -0.75 -6.98
N GLU A 32 19.27 -1.83 -7.76
CA GLU A 32 18.41 -1.97 -8.94
C GLU A 32 16.92 -1.98 -8.57
N ILE A 33 16.53 -2.70 -7.51
CA ILE A 33 15.15 -2.70 -7.01
C ILE A 33 14.72 -1.28 -6.61
N ALA A 34 15.55 -0.57 -5.83
CA ALA A 34 15.25 0.79 -5.43
C ALA A 34 15.09 1.74 -6.63
N LYS A 35 15.90 1.53 -7.68
CA LYS A 35 15.76 2.29 -8.94
C LYS A 35 14.46 1.97 -9.66
N LEU A 36 14.08 0.70 -9.76
CA LEU A 36 12.82 0.27 -10.40
C LEU A 36 11.59 0.79 -9.65
N GLN A 37 11.63 0.82 -8.31
CA GLN A 37 10.57 1.41 -7.49
C GLN A 37 10.40 2.91 -7.79
N LYS A 38 11.50 3.67 -7.85
CA LYS A 38 11.45 5.09 -8.25
C LYS A 38 10.89 5.30 -9.65
N GLN A 39 11.24 4.41 -10.59
CA GLN A 39 10.70 4.45 -11.95
C GLN A 39 9.21 4.15 -11.98
N THR A 40 8.73 3.21 -11.16
CA THR A 40 7.30 2.86 -11.05
C THR A 40 6.49 4.06 -10.58
N ILE A 41 6.92 4.71 -9.48
CA ILE A 41 6.27 5.93 -8.97
C ILE A 41 6.25 7.04 -10.04
N SER A 42 7.34 7.20 -10.78
CA SER A 42 7.39 8.19 -11.86
C SER A 42 6.43 7.87 -13.01
N ILE A 43 6.25 6.60 -13.36
CA ILE A 43 5.29 6.16 -14.38
C ILE A 43 3.86 6.38 -13.90
N GLU A 44 3.56 6.08 -12.63
CA GLU A 44 2.24 6.33 -12.04
C GLU A 44 1.89 7.83 -12.09
N GLN A 45 2.83 8.71 -11.70
CA GLN A 45 2.65 10.16 -11.82
C GLN A 45 2.40 10.60 -13.27
N GLN A 46 3.11 10.01 -14.23
CA GLN A 46 2.91 10.29 -15.66
C GLN A 46 1.56 9.80 -16.16
N LEU A 47 1.07 8.66 -15.65
CA LEU A 47 -0.26 8.13 -15.97
C LEU A 47 -1.34 9.10 -15.50
N THR A 48 -1.31 9.51 -14.23
CA THR A 48 -2.25 10.50 -13.67
C THR A 48 -2.22 11.81 -14.47
N ALA A 49 -1.03 12.28 -14.85
CA ALA A 49 -0.90 13.48 -15.67
C ALA A 49 -1.53 13.32 -17.07
N LEU A 50 -1.41 12.13 -17.68
CA LEU A 50 -2.00 11.83 -18.98
C LEU A 50 -3.51 11.71 -18.92
N GLU A 51 -4.04 11.10 -17.85
CA GLU A 51 -5.48 11.05 -17.57
C GLU A 51 -6.07 12.45 -17.42
N ASN A 52 -5.43 13.31 -16.62
CA ASN A 52 -5.83 14.71 -16.48
C ASN A 52 -5.75 15.49 -17.80
N ALA A 53 -4.69 15.26 -18.59
CA ALA A 53 -4.57 15.88 -19.91
C ALA A 53 -5.69 15.43 -20.87
N ASN A 54 -6.12 14.17 -20.78
CA ASN A 54 -7.21 13.65 -21.60
C ASN A 54 -8.57 14.21 -21.17
N LEU A 55 -8.84 14.28 -19.86
CA LEU A 55 -10.02 14.96 -19.32
C LEU A 55 -10.06 16.42 -19.78
N ASN A 56 -8.96 17.16 -19.64
CA ASN A 56 -8.87 18.55 -20.09
C ASN A 56 -9.13 18.68 -21.60
N LYS A 57 -8.57 17.77 -22.41
CA LYS A 57 -8.82 17.73 -23.86
C LYS A 57 -10.31 17.53 -24.16
N GLU A 58 -10.97 16.64 -23.44
CA GLU A 58 -12.39 16.37 -23.63
C GLU A 58 -13.26 17.55 -23.18
N THR A 59 -12.96 18.16 -22.03
CA THR A 59 -13.59 19.41 -21.58
C THR A 59 -13.46 20.51 -22.63
N MET A 60 -12.26 20.73 -23.17
CA MET A 60 -12.02 21.72 -24.23
C MET A 60 -12.81 21.42 -25.52
N LYS A 61 -13.01 20.14 -25.86
CA LYS A 61 -13.85 19.74 -26.99
C LYS A 61 -15.30 20.13 -26.75
N TYR A 62 -15.86 19.87 -25.57
CA TYR A 62 -17.24 20.26 -25.24
C TYR A 62 -17.39 21.79 -25.14
N MET A 63 -16.42 22.49 -24.57
CA MET A 63 -16.40 23.96 -24.54
C MET A 63 -16.44 24.54 -25.96
N LYS A 64 -15.67 23.98 -26.89
CA LYS A 64 -15.71 24.40 -28.30
C LYS A 64 -17.08 24.16 -28.93
N GLN A 65 -17.69 23.01 -28.68
CA GLN A 65 -19.04 22.71 -29.17
C GLN A 65 -20.08 23.68 -28.60
N GLY A 66 -20.00 24.01 -27.31
CA GLY A 66 -20.82 25.01 -26.66
C GLY A 66 -20.63 26.40 -27.27
N ALA A 67 -19.38 26.83 -27.48
CA ALA A 67 -19.07 28.10 -28.12
C ALA A 67 -19.62 28.18 -29.57
N ASP A 68 -19.50 27.09 -30.34
CA ASP A 68 -20.06 27.02 -31.70
C ASP A 68 -21.60 27.08 -31.70
N ALA A 69 -22.25 26.44 -30.72
CA ALA A 69 -23.71 26.52 -30.54
C ALA A 69 -24.16 27.94 -30.14
N MET A 70 -23.49 28.56 -29.17
CA MET A 70 -23.74 29.94 -28.76
C MET A 70 -23.56 30.91 -29.93
N LYS A 71 -22.53 30.71 -30.77
CA LYS A 71 -22.32 31.52 -31.97
C LYS A 71 -23.45 31.39 -33.00
N LYS A 72 -24.06 30.20 -33.11
CA LYS A 72 -25.23 29.98 -33.98
C LYS A 72 -26.49 30.64 -33.42
N ILE A 73 -26.72 30.54 -32.11
CA ILE A 73 -27.82 31.23 -31.41
C ILE A 73 -27.70 32.75 -31.64
N ASN A 74 -26.52 33.32 -31.39
CA ASN A 74 -26.26 34.75 -31.56
C ASN A 74 -26.36 35.24 -33.02
N LYS A 75 -26.20 34.34 -34.01
CA LYS A 75 -26.41 34.68 -35.43
C LYS A 75 -27.88 34.70 -35.85
N GLY A 76 -28.75 34.04 -35.09
CA GLY A 76 -30.20 33.97 -35.35
C GLY A 76 -31.02 35.01 -34.58
N MET A 77 -30.42 35.69 -33.59
CA MET A 77 -31.02 36.84 -32.93
C MET A 77 -30.81 38.10 -33.76
N ASP A 78 -31.93 38.69 -34.20
CA ASP A 78 -31.99 40.06 -34.67
C ASP A 78 -31.37 41.00 -33.62
N VAL A 79 -30.70 42.06 -34.06
CA VAL A 79 -29.96 43.01 -33.19
C VAL A 79 -30.86 43.60 -32.10
N ASP A 80 -32.16 43.71 -32.34
CA ASP A 80 -33.15 44.21 -31.37
C ASP A 80 -33.51 43.21 -30.26
N LYS A 81 -33.29 41.90 -30.46
CA LYS A 81 -33.45 40.86 -29.41
C LYS A 81 -32.14 40.55 -28.69
N LEU A 82 -31.02 41.09 -29.18
CA LEU A 82 -29.69 40.85 -28.61
C LEU A 82 -29.58 41.39 -27.19
N ASP A 83 -30.17 42.55 -26.89
CA ASP A 83 -30.11 43.15 -25.56
C ASP A 83 -30.87 42.30 -24.53
N GLU A 84 -32.11 41.89 -24.85
CA GLU A 84 -32.92 41.02 -23.97
C GLU A 84 -32.24 39.65 -23.76
N THR A 85 -31.65 39.08 -24.82
CA THR A 85 -30.95 37.80 -24.67
C THR A 85 -29.59 37.94 -24.00
N MET A 86 -28.90 39.08 -24.11
CA MET A 86 -27.65 39.33 -23.39
C MET A 86 -27.90 39.49 -21.89
N ASP A 87 -29.04 40.04 -21.50
CA ASP A 87 -29.48 40.07 -20.11
C ASP A 87 -29.83 38.65 -19.62
N ASP A 88 -30.59 37.87 -20.40
CA ASP A 88 -30.87 36.44 -20.07
C ASP A 88 -29.57 35.61 -19.96
N ILE A 89 -28.59 35.83 -20.85
CA ILE A 89 -27.29 35.15 -20.80
C ILE A 89 -26.50 35.55 -19.56
N ARG A 90 -26.51 36.82 -19.17
CA ARG A 90 -25.84 37.27 -17.94
C ARG A 90 -26.44 36.62 -16.70
N ASP A 91 -27.77 36.54 -16.64
CA ASP A 91 -28.48 35.89 -15.54
C ASP A 91 -28.17 34.38 -15.49
N GLN A 92 -28.12 33.71 -16.64
CA GLN A 92 -27.74 32.30 -16.73
C GLN A 92 -26.27 32.03 -16.41
N VAL A 93 -25.35 32.93 -16.79
CA VAL A 93 -23.93 32.83 -16.42
C VAL A 93 -23.76 33.02 -14.93
N ALA A 94 -24.45 33.98 -14.31
CA ALA A 94 -24.45 34.19 -12.87
C ALA A 94 -24.99 32.96 -12.12
N LEU A 95 -26.09 32.38 -12.59
CA LEU A 95 -26.63 31.13 -12.04
C LEU A 95 -25.63 29.96 -12.20
N GLY A 96 -24.97 29.86 -13.35
CA GLY A 96 -23.93 28.86 -13.61
C GLY A 96 -22.72 29.00 -12.68
N GLU A 97 -22.29 30.24 -12.39
CA GLU A 97 -21.25 30.53 -11.41
C GLU A 97 -21.70 30.19 -9.98
N GLU A 98 -22.96 30.47 -9.62
CA GLU A 98 -23.53 30.09 -8.32
C GLU A 98 -23.57 28.56 -8.16
N ILE A 99 -24.01 27.82 -9.19
CA ILE A 99 -24.00 26.36 -9.21
C ILE A 99 -22.57 25.82 -9.15
N SER A 100 -21.65 26.38 -9.94
CA SER A 100 -20.25 25.97 -9.95
C SER A 100 -19.61 26.20 -8.58
N ASN A 101 -19.90 27.33 -7.93
CA ASN A 101 -19.42 27.62 -6.58
C ASN A 101 -20.05 26.68 -5.54
N ALA A 102 -21.33 26.36 -5.66
CA ALA A 102 -22.02 25.41 -4.78
C ALA A 102 -21.49 23.97 -4.92
N ILE A 103 -21.09 23.56 -6.14
CA ILE A 103 -20.49 22.25 -6.40
C ILE A 103 -19.00 22.22 -6.01
N SER A 104 -18.30 23.34 -6.20
CA SER A 104 -16.86 23.44 -5.89
C SER A 104 -16.59 23.66 -4.40
N GLN A 105 -17.62 24.03 -3.62
CA GLN A 105 -17.55 23.91 -2.17
C GLN A 105 -17.39 22.42 -1.83
N PRO A 106 -16.29 22.02 -1.17
CA PRO A 106 -16.13 20.64 -0.75
C PRO A 106 -17.32 20.27 0.13
N LEU A 107 -18.11 19.28 -0.29
CA LEU A 107 -19.24 18.79 0.52
C LEU A 107 -18.77 18.19 1.86
N VAL A 108 -17.48 17.88 1.97
CA VAL A 108 -16.83 17.34 3.16
C VAL A 108 -15.46 18.01 3.24
N GLU A 109 -15.18 18.75 4.32
CA GLU A 109 -13.81 19.08 4.69
C GLU A 109 -13.11 17.75 4.99
N THR A 110 -12.24 17.30 4.09
CA THR A 110 -11.43 16.12 4.35
C THR A 110 -10.37 16.51 5.36
N ASP A 111 -10.52 16.07 6.61
CA ASP A 111 -9.54 16.32 7.65
C ASP A 111 -8.27 15.50 7.35
N GLU A 112 -7.14 16.17 7.28
CA GLU A 112 -5.83 15.54 7.04
C GLU A 112 -5.49 14.55 8.17
N ALA A 113 -6.04 14.75 9.38
CA ALA A 113 -5.91 13.83 10.50
C ALA A 113 -6.69 12.52 10.31
N ASP A 114 -7.89 12.56 9.70
CA ASP A 114 -8.69 11.36 9.42
C ASP A 114 -8.02 10.52 8.32
N LEU A 115 -7.44 11.16 7.31
CA LEU A 115 -6.66 10.48 6.25
C LEU A 115 -5.39 9.79 6.79
N GLU A 116 -4.69 10.42 7.73
CA GLU A 116 -3.50 9.81 8.35
C GLU A 116 -3.89 8.57 9.17
N ALA A 117 -5.01 8.63 9.89
CA ALA A 117 -5.53 7.48 10.65
C ALA A 117 -5.94 6.32 9.73
N ASP A 118 -6.64 6.60 8.63
CA ASP A 118 -7.00 5.61 7.63
C ASP A 118 -5.75 4.97 6.98
N LEU A 119 -4.70 5.77 6.76
CA LEU A 119 -3.43 5.29 6.21
C LEU A 119 -2.71 4.36 7.20
N GLU A 120 -2.63 4.74 8.49
CA GLU A 120 -2.05 3.90 9.54
C GLU A 120 -2.78 2.55 9.67
N GLU A 121 -4.13 2.55 9.59
CA GLU A 121 -4.92 1.30 9.61
C GLU A 121 -4.61 0.41 8.39
N LEU A 122 -4.51 1.01 7.20
CA LEU A 122 -4.15 0.28 5.98
C LEU A 122 -2.75 -0.35 6.10
N GLU A 123 -1.76 0.40 6.57
CA GLU A 123 -0.39 -0.10 6.77
C GLU A 123 -0.35 -1.26 7.78
N GLN A 124 -1.10 -1.15 8.88
CA GLN A 124 -1.20 -2.21 9.87
C GLN A 124 -1.84 -3.48 9.31
N SER A 125 -2.92 -3.35 8.52
CA SER A 125 -3.58 -4.47 7.87
C SER A 125 -2.64 -5.24 6.91
N MET A 126 -1.81 -4.52 6.15
CA MET A 126 -0.84 -5.13 5.23
C MET A 126 0.27 -5.88 5.96
N LEU A 127 0.73 -5.37 7.10
CA LEU A 127 1.71 -6.05 7.94
C LEU A 127 1.12 -7.33 8.54
N GLU A 128 -0.13 -7.31 8.97
CA GLU A 128 -0.82 -8.46 9.52
C GLU A 128 -1.04 -9.56 8.46
N ASP A 129 -1.39 -9.18 7.23
CA ASP A 129 -1.45 -10.07 6.07
C ASP A 129 -0.07 -10.65 5.71
N GLU A 130 1.01 -9.86 5.77
CA GLU A 130 2.37 -10.36 5.53
C GLU A 130 2.80 -11.36 6.62
N ILE A 131 2.52 -11.07 7.89
CA ILE A 131 2.85 -11.94 9.02
C ILE A 131 2.06 -13.25 8.97
N THR A 132 0.76 -13.20 8.64
CA THR A 132 -0.07 -14.41 8.51
C THR A 132 0.37 -15.28 7.33
N ASN A 133 0.89 -14.69 6.26
CA ASN A 133 1.46 -15.44 5.13
C ASN A 133 2.82 -16.08 5.45
N VAL A 134 3.61 -15.49 6.36
CA VAL A 134 4.89 -16.05 6.84
C VAL A 134 4.68 -17.11 7.94
N ASN A 135 3.59 -17.05 8.71
CA ASN A 135 3.25 -17.98 9.78
C ASN A 135 2.28 -19.09 9.37
N GLN A 136 2.52 -19.79 8.26
CA GLN A 136 2.06 -21.20 8.18
C GLN A 136 3.10 -22.08 8.88
N PRO A 137 2.89 -22.51 10.14
CA PRO A 137 3.77 -23.51 10.73
C PRO A 137 3.53 -24.82 9.98
N SER A 138 4.52 -25.25 9.20
CA SER A 138 4.65 -26.66 8.83
C SER A 138 4.78 -27.46 10.12
N THR A 139 3.66 -27.94 10.64
CA THR A 139 3.57 -28.76 11.84
C THR A 139 3.93 -30.20 11.50
N GLU A 140 5.15 -30.44 11.03
CA GLU A 140 5.78 -31.75 11.17
C GLU A 140 6.58 -31.73 12.46
N LEU A 141 5.89 -32.05 13.56
CA LEU A 141 6.54 -32.33 14.84
C LEU A 141 7.49 -33.53 14.66
N PRO A 142 8.74 -33.46 15.16
CA PRO A 142 9.65 -34.61 15.10
C PRO A 142 9.06 -35.78 15.88
N SER A 143 8.96 -36.94 15.23
CA SER A 143 8.49 -38.17 15.87
C SER A 143 9.40 -38.55 17.04
N VAL A 144 8.80 -38.64 18.23
CA VAL A 144 9.46 -39.06 19.46
C VAL A 144 9.90 -40.53 19.34
N PRO A 145 11.14 -40.89 19.72
CA PRO A 145 11.60 -42.28 19.65
C PRO A 145 10.79 -43.18 20.58
N LYS A 146 10.11 -44.20 20.01
CA LYS A 146 9.47 -45.28 20.78
C LYS A 146 10.52 -46.31 21.22
N GLN A 147 11.39 -45.95 22.15
CA GLN A 147 12.25 -46.94 22.82
C GLN A 147 11.64 -47.30 24.17
N LYS A 148 11.14 -48.54 24.29
CA LYS A 148 10.72 -49.11 25.57
C LYS A 148 11.96 -49.24 26.45
N VAL A 149 12.06 -48.37 27.46
CA VAL A 149 13.05 -48.51 28.52
C VAL A 149 12.48 -49.51 29.53
N GLY A 150 13.17 -50.64 29.71
CA GLY A 150 12.81 -51.64 30.70
C GLY A 150 12.88 -51.04 32.10
N LEU A 151 11.80 -51.21 32.87
CA LEU A 151 11.81 -50.99 34.30
C LEU A 151 12.62 -52.11 34.96
N ASP A 152 13.73 -51.75 35.57
CA ASP A 152 14.30 -52.45 36.72
C ASP A 152 14.87 -51.36 37.63
N THR A 153 14.10 -51.01 38.68
CA THR A 153 14.53 -50.80 40.07
C THR A 153 13.38 -50.13 40.81
N GLU A 154 12.70 -50.89 41.67
CA GLU A 154 11.93 -50.36 42.80
C GLU A 154 12.87 -49.50 43.63
N VAL A 155 12.76 -48.18 43.49
CA VAL A 155 13.28 -47.24 44.48
C VAL A 155 12.07 -46.86 45.31
N ASP A 156 12.07 -47.32 46.55
CA ASP A 156 11.05 -47.16 47.56
C ASP A 156 10.65 -45.67 47.69
N GLU A 157 9.49 -45.33 47.14
CA GLU A 157 8.93 -43.97 47.12
C GLU A 157 8.78 -43.40 48.55
N GLU A 158 8.77 -44.26 49.57
CA GLU A 158 8.68 -43.88 50.97
C GLU A 158 9.96 -43.23 51.51
N GLU A 159 11.13 -43.57 50.95
CA GLU A 159 12.40 -42.98 51.38
C GLU A 159 12.61 -41.58 50.80
N ALA A 160 12.14 -41.34 49.57
CA ALA A 160 12.17 -40.03 48.92
C ALA A 160 11.23 -39.02 49.58
N LEU A 161 10.05 -39.46 50.07
CA LEU A 161 9.10 -38.62 50.79
C LEU A 161 9.65 -38.16 52.15
N ARG A 162 10.32 -39.04 52.90
CA ARG A 162 10.94 -38.67 54.20
C ARG A 162 12.06 -37.64 54.04
N GLN A 163 12.81 -37.71 52.94
CA GLN A 163 13.91 -36.78 52.69
C GLN A 163 13.39 -35.36 52.43
N LEU A 164 12.24 -35.24 51.74
CA LEU A 164 11.59 -33.97 51.45
C LEU A 164 10.93 -33.33 52.68
N GLU A 165 10.37 -34.14 53.60
CA GLU A 165 9.84 -33.64 54.88
C GLU A 165 10.95 -33.15 55.83
N ALA A 166 12.12 -33.81 55.84
CA ALA A 166 13.25 -33.40 56.66
C ALA A 166 13.87 -32.06 56.20
N GLU A 167 13.78 -31.76 54.89
CA GLU A 167 14.31 -30.52 54.32
C GLU A 167 13.41 -29.29 54.56
N MET A 168 12.11 -29.49 54.83
CA MET A 168 11.18 -28.41 55.19
C MET A 168 11.15 -28.06 56.69
N ALA A 169 11.88 -28.80 57.53
CA ALA A 169 11.88 -28.63 58.99
C ALA A 169 13.10 -27.86 59.55
N VAL A 170 13.82 -27.12 58.71
CA VAL A 170 14.91 -26.19 59.10
C VAL A 170 14.61 -24.80 58.54
#